data_AF-A0A6I5CG28-F1
#
_entry.id   AF-A0A6I5CG28-F1
#
_cell.length_a   1.000
_cell.length_b   1.000
_cell.length_c   1.000
_cell.angle_alpha   90.00
_cell.angle_beta   90.00
_cell.angle_gamma   90.00
#
_symmetry.space_group_name_H-M   'P 1'
#
loop_
_entity.id
_entity.type
_entity.pdbx_description
1 polymer ?
#
loop_
_entity_poly.entity_id
_entity_poly.type
_entity_poly.pdbx_seq_one_letter_code
_entity_poly.pdbx_strand_id
1 'polypeptide(L)'
;GYAYGRGLDGRAARGDMETAFRRIAVAAKNVDTREHDIVDADDYFQYHGGMVAMVRHLTGGSPEAYVGDSAVPDQVRTRTLGEETHRVFRARVVNPRWMAAMRRHGYKGAFEMAATVDYLFGYDATAGVVDDWMYEKLSAEYVFSPENQEFMRKSNPWALRGITERLLEAAERGLWAEPDADTLERLRATYLELEGDLEGDEK
;
A
#
# COMPACT_ATOMS: atom_id res chain seq x y z
N GLY A 1 22.85 -2.55 5.31
CA GLY A 1 23.74 -2.93 4.19
C GLY A 1 24.83 -3.85 4.67
N TYR A 2 24.57 -5.15 4.60
CA TYR A 2 25.47 -6.22 5.02
C TYR A 2 25.74 -7.13 3.83
N ALA A 3 26.98 -7.55 3.63
CA ALA A 3 27.36 -8.36 2.48
C ALA A 3 27.50 -9.84 2.86
N TYR A 4 26.93 -10.72 2.03
CA TYR A 4 27.01 -12.17 2.17
C TYR A 4 27.69 -12.78 0.95
N GLY A 5 28.35 -13.92 1.13
CA GLY A 5 29.14 -14.59 0.10
C GLY A 5 30.42 -15.20 0.68
N ARG A 6 31.23 -15.85 -0.16
CA ARG A 6 32.48 -16.48 0.28
C ARG A 6 33.40 -15.45 0.95
N GLY A 7 33.71 -15.66 2.23
CA GLY A 7 34.61 -14.80 3.01
C GLY A 7 34.03 -13.44 3.44
N LEU A 8 32.71 -13.26 3.39
CA LEU A 8 32.05 -12.00 3.79
C LEU A 8 31.24 -12.14 5.09
N ASP A 9 30.57 -13.27 5.30
CA ASP A 9 29.88 -13.68 6.53
C ASP A 9 29.00 -12.60 7.19
N GLY A 10 28.30 -11.80 6.38
CA GLY A 10 27.37 -10.79 6.89
C GLY A 10 28.04 -9.52 7.42
N ARG A 11 29.30 -9.25 7.06
CA ARG A 11 30.00 -8.02 7.49
C ARG A 11 29.27 -6.75 7.00
N ALA A 12 29.38 -5.68 7.79
CA ALA A 12 28.85 -4.37 7.39
C ALA A 12 29.52 -3.86 6.12
N ALA A 13 28.72 -3.49 5.12
CA ALA A 13 29.19 -3.15 3.76
C ALA A 13 28.31 -2.07 3.12
N ARG A 14 27.94 -1.03 3.89
CA ARG A 14 27.03 0.02 3.42
C ARG A 14 27.57 0.76 2.19
N GLY A 15 28.85 1.12 2.17
CA GLY A 15 29.46 1.81 1.02
C GLY A 15 29.46 0.96 -0.26
N ASP A 16 29.73 -0.34 -0.13
CA ASP A 16 29.66 -1.28 -1.27
C ASP A 16 28.23 -1.43 -1.78
N MET A 17 27.27 -1.56 -0.87
CA MET A 17 25.84 -1.63 -1.19
C MET A 17 25.38 -0.37 -1.94
N GLU A 18 25.71 0.84 -1.45
CA GLU A 18 25.37 2.09 -2.12
C GLU A 18 26.01 2.21 -3.51
N THR A 19 27.25 1.74 -3.66
CA THR A 19 27.95 1.68 -4.95
C THR A 19 27.24 0.74 -5.94
N ALA A 20 26.77 -0.41 -5.47
CA ALA A 20 25.99 -1.33 -6.28
C ALA A 20 24.61 -0.75 -6.64
N PHE A 21 23.91 -0.14 -5.68
CA PHE A 21 22.57 0.42 -5.87
C PHE A 21 22.56 1.58 -6.88
N ARG A 22 23.60 2.42 -6.93
CA ARG A 22 23.73 3.47 -7.96
C ARG A 22 23.71 2.95 -9.40
N ARG A 23 23.94 1.65 -9.63
CA ARG A 23 23.98 1.02 -10.95
C ARG A 23 22.71 0.26 -11.31
N ILE A 24 21.75 0.17 -10.38
CA ILE A 24 20.49 -0.55 -10.61
C ILE A 24 19.66 0.26 -11.62
N ALA A 25 19.45 -0.32 -12.81
CA ALA A 25 18.54 0.21 -13.80
C ALA A 25 17.11 -0.33 -13.63
N VAL A 26 16.99 -1.54 -13.09
CA VAL A 26 15.72 -2.23 -12.86
C VAL A 26 15.69 -2.78 -11.43
N ALA A 27 14.73 -2.34 -10.63
CA ALA A 27 14.33 -3.01 -9.39
C ALA A 27 13.25 -4.05 -9.74
N ALA A 28 13.41 -5.27 -9.26
CA ALA A 28 12.48 -6.35 -9.56
C ALA A 28 12.10 -7.13 -8.31
N LYS A 29 10.82 -7.51 -8.22
CA LYS A 29 10.33 -8.46 -7.21
C LYS A 29 9.38 -9.46 -7.86
N ASN A 30 9.54 -10.74 -7.50
CA ASN A 30 8.66 -11.79 -7.99
C ASN A 30 7.46 -12.00 -7.06
N VAL A 31 6.32 -12.34 -7.67
CA VAL A 31 5.10 -12.85 -7.04
C VAL A 31 4.87 -14.27 -7.58
N ASP A 32 5.05 -15.25 -6.71
CA ASP A 32 5.03 -16.69 -7.01
C ASP A 32 3.78 -17.41 -6.46
N THR A 33 2.87 -16.65 -5.85
CA THR A 33 1.65 -17.12 -5.18
C THR A 33 0.43 -16.34 -5.67
N ARG A 34 -0.78 -16.90 -5.47
CA ARG A 34 -2.07 -16.23 -5.72
C ARG A 34 -2.88 -16.00 -4.45
N GLU A 35 -2.42 -16.55 -3.34
CA GLU A 35 -3.05 -16.48 -2.03
C GLU A 35 -3.01 -15.06 -1.44
N HIS A 36 -2.00 -14.28 -1.82
CA HIS A 36 -1.86 -12.87 -1.47
C HIS A 36 -1.21 -12.09 -2.63
N ASP A 37 -1.40 -10.78 -2.64
CA ASP A 37 -0.81 -9.89 -3.64
C ASP A 37 0.17 -8.86 -3.05
N ILE A 38 0.65 -7.93 -3.89
CA ILE A 38 1.67 -6.94 -3.52
C ILE A 38 1.19 -5.90 -2.49
N VAL A 39 -0.12 -5.82 -2.24
CA VAL A 39 -0.71 -4.95 -1.20
C VAL A 39 -1.61 -5.74 -0.26
N ASP A 40 -1.23 -7.00 0.00
CA ASP A 40 -1.71 -7.85 1.11
C ASP A 40 -0.60 -8.17 2.14
N ALA A 41 0.66 -7.79 1.86
CA ALA A 41 1.78 -7.95 2.79
C ALA A 41 2.76 -6.78 2.69
N ASP A 42 3.27 -6.31 3.83
CA ASP A 42 4.16 -5.16 3.93
C ASP A 42 5.55 -5.40 3.33
N ASP A 43 6.03 -6.65 3.35
CA ASP A 43 7.34 -7.03 2.79
C ASP A 43 7.54 -6.53 1.35
N TYR A 44 6.48 -6.49 0.53
CA TYR A 44 6.64 -6.07 -0.85
C TYR A 44 7.11 -4.61 -0.96
N PHE A 45 6.44 -3.66 -0.30
CA PHE A 45 6.87 -2.27 -0.37
C PHE A 45 8.17 -2.04 0.42
N GLN A 46 8.41 -2.78 1.51
CA GLN A 46 9.64 -2.65 2.29
C GLN A 46 10.88 -3.05 1.48
N TYR A 47 10.83 -4.19 0.77
CA TYR A 47 11.96 -4.66 -0.02
C TYR A 47 12.00 -4.05 -1.41
N HIS A 48 10.92 -4.18 -2.18
CA HIS A 48 10.88 -3.72 -3.57
C HIS A 48 10.80 -2.19 -3.64
N GLY A 49 9.81 -1.62 -2.95
CA GLY A 49 9.68 -0.17 -2.82
C GLY A 49 10.92 0.46 -2.17
N GLY A 50 11.42 -0.13 -1.07
CA GLY A 50 12.65 0.33 -0.42
C GLY A 50 13.88 0.33 -1.33
N MET A 51 14.01 -0.66 -2.22
CA MET A 51 15.06 -0.67 -3.24
C MET A 51 14.88 0.48 -4.23
N VAL A 52 13.67 0.71 -4.74
CA VAL A 52 13.34 1.84 -5.63
C VAL A 52 13.68 3.17 -4.96
N ALA A 53 13.25 3.37 -3.72
CA ALA A 53 13.49 4.58 -2.93
C ALA A 53 14.98 4.81 -2.67
N MET A 54 15.75 3.76 -2.37
CA MET A 54 17.19 3.86 -2.13
C MET A 54 17.95 4.26 -3.40
N VAL A 55 17.59 3.69 -4.56
CA VAL A 55 18.18 4.09 -5.84
C VAL A 55 17.84 5.55 -6.16
N ARG A 56 16.57 5.95 -5.98
CA ARG A 56 16.12 7.34 -6.14
C ARG A 56 16.91 8.29 -5.25
N HIS A 57 17.11 7.94 -3.98
CA HIS A 57 17.89 8.75 -3.04
C HIS A 57 19.35 8.90 -3.47
N LEU A 58 19.99 7.83 -3.96
CA LEU A 58 21.40 7.83 -4.32
C LEU A 58 21.72 8.47 -5.68
N THR A 59 20.76 8.51 -6.59
CA THR A 59 20.97 8.90 -8.00
C THR A 59 20.16 10.11 -8.45
N GLY A 60 19.13 10.49 -7.69
CA GLY A 60 18.18 11.55 -8.05
C GLY A 60 17.05 11.10 -8.99
N GLY A 61 17.07 9.84 -9.47
CA GLY A 61 16.02 9.29 -10.34
C GLY A 61 15.61 7.87 -9.91
N SER A 62 14.35 7.52 -10.13
CA SER A 62 13.88 6.15 -9.88
C SER A 62 14.40 5.19 -10.96
N PRO A 63 14.78 3.95 -10.62
CA PRO A 63 14.96 2.90 -11.59
C PRO A 63 13.60 2.47 -12.16
N GLU A 64 13.61 1.74 -13.27
CA GLU A 64 12.42 1.00 -13.68
C GLU A 64 12.05 -0.03 -12.61
N ALA A 65 10.76 -0.19 -12.32
CA ALA A 65 10.29 -1.14 -11.31
C ALA A 65 9.38 -2.19 -11.98
N TYR A 66 9.73 -3.47 -11.85
CA TYR A 66 9.02 -4.58 -12.48
C TYR A 66 8.59 -5.65 -11.47
N VAL A 67 7.44 -6.26 -11.73
CA VAL A 67 6.95 -7.44 -11.02
C VAL A 67 7.03 -8.66 -11.95
N GLY A 68 7.76 -9.68 -11.51
CA GLY A 68 7.78 -10.99 -12.16
C GLY A 68 6.67 -11.88 -11.60
N ASP A 69 5.64 -12.12 -12.40
CA ASP A 69 4.51 -12.97 -12.03
C ASP A 69 4.79 -14.42 -12.48
N SER A 70 5.17 -15.27 -11.53
CA SER A 70 5.51 -16.68 -11.75
C SER A 70 4.58 -17.65 -11.03
N ALA A 71 3.45 -17.19 -10.49
CA ALA A 71 2.52 -18.07 -9.76
C ALA A 71 1.86 -19.14 -10.65
N VAL A 72 1.89 -18.94 -11.97
CA VAL A 72 1.57 -19.95 -12.98
C VAL A 72 2.85 -20.23 -13.77
N PRO A 73 3.62 -21.29 -13.42
CA PRO A 73 4.99 -21.48 -13.94
C PRO A 73 5.10 -21.62 -15.46
N ASP A 74 4.05 -22.10 -16.14
CA ASP A 74 3.97 -22.22 -17.60
C ASP A 74 3.52 -20.92 -18.29
N GLN A 75 3.15 -19.89 -17.53
CA GLN A 75 2.67 -18.60 -18.04
C GLN A 75 3.30 -17.42 -17.29
N VAL A 76 4.63 -17.43 -17.16
CA VAL A 76 5.37 -16.33 -16.53
C VAL A 76 5.13 -15.03 -17.28
N ARG A 77 4.79 -13.97 -16.54
CA ARG A 77 4.57 -12.62 -17.09
C ARG A 77 5.40 -11.62 -16.33
N THR A 78 5.82 -10.56 -17.02
CA THR A 78 6.47 -9.41 -16.40
C THR A 78 5.61 -8.19 -16.65
N ARG A 79 5.35 -7.40 -15.61
CA ARG A 79 4.62 -6.13 -15.67
C ARG A 79 5.41 -5.05 -14.96
N THR A 80 5.19 -3.80 -15.31
CA THR A 80 5.68 -2.70 -14.48
C THR A 80 4.99 -2.75 -13.11
N LEU A 81 5.62 -2.17 -12.09
CA LEU A 81 5.01 -2.07 -10.76
C LEU A 81 3.69 -1.28 -10.82
N GLY A 82 3.63 -0.21 -11.62
CA GLY A 82 2.39 0.55 -11.82
C GLY A 82 1.27 -0.31 -12.42
N GLU A 83 1.57 -1.10 -13.46
CA GLU A 83 0.60 -2.04 -14.06
C GLU A 83 0.10 -3.09 -13.06
N GLU A 84 0.97 -3.64 -12.21
CA GLU A 84 0.56 -4.62 -11.19
C GLU A 84 -0.25 -3.96 -10.07
N THR A 85 0.14 -2.77 -9.59
CA THR A 85 -0.65 -1.99 -8.62
C THR A 85 -2.04 -1.71 -9.17
N HIS A 86 -2.15 -1.25 -10.41
CA HIS A 86 -3.40 -1.02 -11.12
C HIS A 86 -4.26 -2.27 -11.29
N ARG A 87 -3.62 -3.40 -11.58
CA ARG A 87 -4.29 -4.70 -11.72
C ARG A 87 -4.86 -5.16 -10.39
N VAL A 88 -4.05 -5.15 -9.34
CA VAL A 88 -4.44 -5.57 -7.99
C VAL A 88 -5.53 -4.67 -7.43
N PHE A 89 -5.40 -3.35 -7.63
CA PHE A 89 -6.39 -2.37 -7.20
C PHE A 89 -7.79 -2.71 -7.73
N ARG A 90 -7.89 -2.94 -9.05
CA ARG A 90 -9.17 -3.28 -9.70
C ARG A 90 -9.63 -4.70 -9.41
N ALA A 91 -8.71 -5.66 -9.38
CA ALA A 91 -9.05 -7.07 -9.24
C ALA A 91 -9.43 -7.46 -7.81
N ARG A 92 -8.92 -6.74 -6.80
CA ARG A 92 -9.04 -7.12 -5.40
C ARG A 92 -9.42 -5.97 -4.48
N VAL A 93 -8.63 -4.88 -4.43
CA VAL A 93 -8.81 -3.77 -3.47
C VAL A 93 -10.24 -3.20 -3.53
N VAL A 94 -10.65 -2.66 -4.68
CA VAL A 94 -12.00 -2.07 -4.84
C VAL A 94 -12.98 -3.04 -5.51
N ASN A 95 -12.67 -4.33 -5.52
CA ASN A 95 -13.57 -5.32 -6.10
C ASN A 95 -14.75 -5.58 -5.15
N PRO A 96 -16.00 -5.34 -5.55
CA PRO A 96 -17.17 -5.53 -4.69
C PRO A 96 -17.28 -6.96 -4.15
N ARG A 97 -16.81 -7.97 -4.89
CA ARG A 97 -16.81 -9.37 -4.44
C ARG A 97 -15.84 -9.60 -3.28
N TRP A 98 -14.66 -8.97 -3.32
CA TRP A 98 -13.68 -9.08 -2.25
C TRP A 98 -14.13 -8.28 -1.04
N MET A 99 -14.61 -7.04 -1.23
CA MET A 99 -15.12 -6.22 -0.12
C MET A 99 -16.29 -6.92 0.60
N ALA A 100 -17.25 -7.46 -0.16
CA ALA A 100 -18.35 -8.25 0.41
C ALA A 100 -17.86 -9.54 1.10
N ALA A 101 -16.73 -10.11 0.66
CA ALA A 101 -16.11 -11.23 1.36
C ALA A 101 -15.54 -10.81 2.70
N MET A 102 -14.75 -9.75 2.74
CA MET A 102 -14.20 -9.20 3.98
C MET A 102 -15.30 -8.84 4.98
N ARG A 103 -16.42 -8.25 4.53
CA ARG A 103 -17.56 -7.92 5.41
C ARG A 103 -18.16 -9.12 6.14
N ARG A 104 -18.01 -10.36 5.62
CA ARG A 104 -18.47 -11.58 6.29
C ARG A 104 -17.55 -12.05 7.43
N HIS A 105 -16.40 -11.42 7.61
CA HIS A 105 -15.37 -11.80 8.59
C HIS A 105 -15.15 -10.75 9.70
N GLY A 106 -16.12 -9.85 9.92
CA GLY A 106 -16.16 -8.95 11.07
C GLY A 106 -14.86 -8.16 11.27
N TYR A 107 -14.34 -8.16 12.50
CA TYR A 107 -13.13 -7.42 12.88
C TYR A 107 -11.94 -7.68 11.96
N LYS A 108 -11.66 -8.95 11.63
CA LYS A 108 -10.50 -9.31 10.79
C LYS A 108 -10.70 -8.87 9.34
N GLY A 109 -11.92 -8.94 8.82
CA GLY A 109 -12.22 -8.42 7.48
C GLY A 109 -11.99 -6.90 7.37
N ALA A 110 -12.41 -6.15 8.39
CA ALA A 110 -12.14 -4.72 8.49
C ALA A 110 -10.63 -4.42 8.61
N PHE A 111 -9.91 -5.25 9.37
CA PHE A 111 -8.45 -5.16 9.48
C PHE A 111 -7.75 -5.35 8.11
N GLU A 112 -8.13 -6.35 7.30
CA GLU A 112 -7.49 -6.56 5.99
C GLU A 112 -7.69 -5.37 5.04
N MET A 113 -8.87 -4.74 5.10
CA MET A 113 -9.14 -3.52 4.35
C MET A 113 -8.22 -2.36 4.80
N ALA A 114 -8.03 -2.17 6.10
CA ALA A 114 -7.12 -1.14 6.61
C ALA A 114 -5.65 -1.42 6.26
N ALA A 115 -5.20 -2.66 6.46
CA ALA A 115 -3.85 -3.10 6.12
C ALA A 115 -3.54 -2.86 4.63
N THR A 116 -4.50 -3.15 3.74
CA THR A 116 -4.38 -2.85 2.31
C THR A 116 -4.09 -1.36 2.05
N VAL A 117 -4.76 -0.45 2.75
CA VAL A 117 -4.55 1.00 2.58
C VAL A 117 -3.16 1.41 3.07
N ASP A 118 -2.71 0.87 4.21
CA ASP A 118 -1.35 1.08 4.70
C ASP A 118 -0.29 0.57 3.71
N TYR A 119 -0.51 -0.59 3.07
CA TYR A 119 0.43 -1.18 2.11
C TYR A 119 0.47 -0.41 0.79
N LEU A 120 -0.69 0.05 0.29
CA LEU A 120 -0.74 0.94 -0.87
C LEU A 120 0.02 2.25 -0.59
N PHE A 121 -0.23 2.87 0.57
CA PHE A 121 0.50 4.06 0.99
C PHE A 121 2.00 3.81 1.10
N GLY A 122 2.41 2.68 1.69
CA GLY A 122 3.83 2.31 1.80
C GLY A 122 4.50 2.16 0.43
N TYR A 123 3.80 1.56 -0.53
CA TYR A 123 4.28 1.47 -1.90
C TYR A 123 4.33 2.83 -2.59
N ASP A 124 3.37 3.71 -2.33
CA ASP A 124 3.36 5.03 -2.92
C ASP A 124 4.49 5.91 -2.38
N ALA A 125 4.68 5.92 -1.06
CA ALA A 125 5.76 6.63 -0.40
C ALA A 125 7.15 6.17 -0.88
N THR A 126 7.28 4.90 -1.27
CA THR A 126 8.56 4.34 -1.69
C THR A 126 8.77 4.34 -3.21
N ALA A 127 7.73 4.15 -4.01
CA ALA A 127 7.82 3.97 -5.46
C ALA A 127 6.94 4.91 -6.30
N GLY A 128 5.98 5.64 -5.72
CA GLY A 128 5.11 6.59 -6.43
C GLY A 128 4.21 5.90 -7.45
N VAL A 129 3.41 4.92 -6.99
CA VAL A 129 2.66 4.00 -7.86
C VAL A 129 1.15 4.02 -7.64
N VAL A 130 0.67 4.91 -6.76
CA VAL A 130 -0.76 5.09 -6.53
C VAL A 130 -1.17 6.41 -7.17
N ASP A 131 -2.08 6.33 -8.15
CA ASP A 131 -2.61 7.53 -8.80
C ASP A 131 -3.70 8.19 -7.94
N ASP A 132 -3.91 9.50 -8.07
CA ASP A 132 -4.94 10.25 -7.35
C ASP A 132 -6.35 9.63 -7.43
N TRP A 133 -6.74 9.12 -8.61
CA TRP A 133 -8.05 8.48 -8.79
C TRP A 133 -8.22 7.23 -7.91
N MET A 134 -7.11 6.57 -7.54
CA MET A 134 -7.14 5.41 -6.65
C MET A 134 -7.42 5.84 -5.21
N TYR A 135 -6.84 6.95 -4.74
CA TYR A 135 -7.15 7.52 -3.43
C TYR A 135 -8.59 8.03 -3.35
N GLU A 136 -9.10 8.68 -4.40
CA GLU A 136 -10.52 9.06 -4.51
C GLU A 136 -11.41 7.82 -4.42
N LYS A 137 -11.07 6.77 -5.16
CA LYS A 137 -11.86 5.54 -5.18
C LYS A 137 -11.81 4.80 -3.83
N LEU A 138 -10.67 4.79 -3.14
CA LEU A 138 -10.57 4.25 -1.78
C LEU A 138 -11.45 5.04 -0.81
N SER A 139 -11.38 6.37 -0.85
CA SER A 139 -12.21 7.24 -0.01
C SER A 139 -13.70 6.95 -0.22
N ALA A 140 -14.14 6.88 -1.47
CA ALA A 140 -15.52 6.57 -1.84
C ALA A 140 -15.98 5.18 -1.37
N GLU A 141 -15.20 4.13 -1.63
CA GLU A 141 -15.62 2.75 -1.39
C GLU A 141 -15.42 2.31 0.07
N TYR A 142 -14.34 2.73 0.71
CA TYR A 142 -13.98 2.24 2.05
C TYR A 142 -14.55 3.12 3.17
N VAL A 143 -14.56 4.45 2.98
CA VAL A 143 -14.93 5.40 4.04
C VAL A 143 -16.36 5.92 3.87
N PHE A 144 -16.74 6.28 2.64
CA PHE A 144 -18.00 7.00 2.38
C PHE A 144 -19.18 6.11 2.01
N SER A 145 -18.92 4.90 1.50
CA SER A 145 -19.97 3.94 1.18
C SER A 145 -20.76 3.61 2.45
N PRO A 146 -22.08 3.87 2.51
CA PRO A 146 -22.87 3.63 3.72
C PRO A 146 -22.77 2.19 4.22
N GLU A 147 -22.78 1.22 3.29
CA GLU A 147 -22.66 -0.20 3.62
C GLU A 147 -21.31 -0.52 4.30
N ASN A 148 -20.23 0.02 3.75
CA ASN A 148 -18.90 -0.28 4.29
C ASN A 148 -18.64 0.49 5.59
N GLN A 149 -19.12 1.72 5.68
CA GLN A 149 -19.01 2.54 6.88
C GLN A 149 -19.75 1.91 8.06
N GLU A 150 -21.00 1.46 7.86
CA GLU A 150 -21.76 0.74 8.90
C GLU A 150 -21.04 -0.53 9.36
N PHE A 151 -20.54 -1.33 8.40
CA PHE A 151 -19.77 -2.52 8.69
C PHE A 151 -18.53 -2.22 9.54
N MET A 152 -17.74 -1.22 9.14
CA MET A 152 -16.50 -0.86 9.81
C MET A 152 -16.76 -0.31 11.21
N ARG A 153 -17.71 0.62 11.37
CA ARG A 153 -18.08 1.18 12.69
C ARG A 153 -18.50 0.09 13.66
N LYS A 154 -19.27 -0.89 13.19
CA LYS A 154 -19.70 -2.02 14.03
C LYS A 154 -18.59 -3.03 14.33
N SER A 155 -17.74 -3.32 13.35
CA SER A 155 -16.83 -4.46 13.42
C SER A 155 -15.44 -4.10 13.92
N ASN A 156 -14.92 -2.93 13.51
CA ASN A 156 -13.61 -2.41 13.87
C ASN A 156 -13.52 -0.89 13.57
N PRO A 157 -14.05 -0.02 14.44
CA PRO A 157 -14.04 1.43 14.23
C PRO A 157 -12.61 2.00 14.19
N TRP A 158 -11.64 1.36 14.88
CA TRP A 158 -10.22 1.71 14.80
C TRP A 158 -9.63 1.54 13.40
N ALA A 159 -10.07 0.51 12.65
CA ALA A 159 -9.65 0.31 11.27
C ALA A 159 -10.19 1.42 10.35
N LEU A 160 -11.44 1.87 10.56
CA LEU A 160 -12.00 3.00 9.80
C LEU A 160 -11.23 4.30 10.08
N ARG A 161 -10.90 4.54 11.36
CA ARG A 161 -10.08 5.70 11.76
C ARG A 161 -8.72 5.64 11.08
N GLY A 162 -8.03 4.50 11.13
CA GLY A 162 -6.72 4.32 10.50
C GLY A 162 -6.74 4.51 8.98
N ILE A 163 -7.76 3.99 8.29
CA ILE A 163 -7.94 4.24 6.84
C ILE A 163 -8.10 5.74 6.59
N THR A 164 -8.96 6.41 7.35
CA THR A 164 -9.24 7.85 7.18
C THR A 164 -8.00 8.69 7.45
N GLU A 165 -7.27 8.39 8.53
CA GLU A 165 -5.99 9.02 8.88
C GLU A 165 -4.97 8.87 7.76
N ARG A 166 -4.83 7.65 7.22
CA ARG A 166 -3.84 7.37 6.16
C ARG A 166 -4.16 8.10 4.86
N LEU A 167 -5.43 8.21 4.49
CA LEU A 167 -5.86 8.97 3.31
C LEU A 167 -5.57 10.47 3.48
N LEU A 168 -5.82 11.03 4.68
CA LEU A 168 -5.47 12.41 5.00
C LEU A 168 -3.94 12.63 4.98
N GLU A 169 -3.17 11.68 5.50
CA GLU A 169 -1.71 11.71 5.48
C GLU A 169 -1.16 11.66 4.04
N ALA A 170 -1.77 10.87 3.15
CA ALA A 170 -1.39 10.82 1.74
C ALA A 170 -1.52 12.20 1.08
N ALA A 171 -2.62 12.92 1.35
CA ALA A 171 -2.83 14.29 0.87
C ALA A 171 -1.85 15.28 1.51
N GLU A 172 -1.62 15.21 2.83
CA GLU A 172 -0.69 16.10 3.54
C GLU A 172 0.75 15.97 3.02
N ARG A 173 1.17 14.73 2.71
CA ARG A 173 2.51 14.45 2.17
C ARG A 173 2.63 14.68 0.66
N GLY A 174 1.56 15.07 -0.02
CA GLY A 174 1.52 15.26 -1.47
C GLY A 174 1.69 13.97 -2.28
N LEU A 175 1.43 12.81 -1.66
CA LEU A 175 1.35 11.52 -2.34
C LEU A 175 0.05 11.45 -3.16
N TRP A 176 -1.04 11.91 -2.56
CA TRP A 176 -2.25 12.28 -3.26
C TRP A 176 -2.14 13.76 -3.63
N ALA A 177 -1.90 14.04 -4.91
CA ALA A 177 -1.46 15.36 -5.38
C ALA A 177 -2.62 16.36 -5.50
N GLU A 178 -3.74 15.94 -6.09
CA GLU A 178 -4.90 16.78 -6.38
C GLU A 178 -6.19 16.18 -5.80
N PRO A 179 -6.31 16.06 -4.47
CA PRO A 179 -7.54 15.61 -3.83
C PRO A 179 -8.70 16.60 -4.03
N ASP A 180 -9.89 16.08 -4.29
CA ASP A 180 -11.10 16.89 -4.28
C ASP A 180 -11.33 17.51 -2.88
N ALA A 181 -11.69 18.79 -2.86
CA ALA A 181 -11.86 19.54 -1.62
C ALA A 181 -13.00 18.99 -0.75
N ASP A 182 -14.12 18.56 -1.36
CA ASP A 182 -15.25 17.93 -0.66
C ASP A 182 -14.82 16.57 -0.10
N THR A 183 -14.06 15.78 -0.88
CA THR A 183 -13.49 14.53 -0.39
C THR A 183 -12.63 14.75 0.86
N LEU A 184 -11.72 15.73 0.87
CA LEU A 184 -10.90 16.03 2.05
C LEU A 184 -11.71 16.50 3.25
N GLU A 185 -12.69 17.38 3.03
CA GLU A 185 -13.55 17.88 4.11
C GLU A 185 -14.33 16.72 4.75
N ARG A 186 -14.86 15.81 3.93
CA ARG A 186 -15.59 14.63 4.39
C ARG A 186 -14.70 13.63 5.12
N LEU A 187 -13.45 13.43 4.67
CA LEU A 187 -12.47 12.62 5.41
C LEU A 187 -12.18 13.23 6.78
N ARG A 188 -11.94 14.55 6.86
CA ARG A 188 -11.70 15.25 8.14
C ARG A 188 -12.89 15.16 9.08
N ALA A 189 -14.10 15.35 8.57
CA ALA A 189 -15.33 15.20 9.35
C ALA A 189 -15.49 13.78 9.90
N THR A 190 -15.26 12.76 9.05
CA THR A 190 -15.32 11.35 9.45
C THR A 190 -14.26 11.03 10.51
N TYR A 191 -13.04 11.54 10.36
CA TYR A 191 -11.96 11.34 11.32
C TYR A 191 -12.32 11.92 12.69
N LEU A 192 -12.83 13.16 12.74
CA LEU A 192 -13.22 13.84 13.97
C LEU A 192 -14.39 13.14 14.69
N GLU A 193 -15.38 12.66 13.93
CA GLU A 193 -16.50 11.88 14.47
C GLU A 193 -15.98 10.59 15.14
N LEU A 194 -15.07 9.88 14.47
CA LEU A 194 -14.48 8.64 15.00
C LEU A 194 -13.63 8.87 16.24
N GLU A 195 -12.86 9.96 16.33
CA GLU A 195 -12.14 10.30 17.57
C GLU A 195 -13.12 10.54 18.72
N GLY A 196 -14.21 11.27 18.47
CA GLY A 196 -15.24 11.51 19.48
C GLY A 196 -15.89 10.21 19.99
N ASP A 197 -16.25 9.30 19.09
CA ASP A 197 -16.85 8.01 19.44
C ASP A 197 -15.87 7.12 20.23
N LEU A 198 -14.61 7.06 19.78
CA LEU A 198 -13.61 6.13 20.32
C LEU A 198 -13.00 6.59 21.66
N GLU A 199 -12.77 7.88 21.84
CA GLU A 199 -12.26 8.44 23.10
C GLU A 199 -13.38 8.68 24.12
N GLY A 200 -14.63 8.84 23.66
CA GLY A 200 -15.81 9.03 24.50
C GLY A 200 -16.23 7.77 25.27
N ASP A 201 -15.99 6.59 24.70
CA ASP A 201 -16.33 5.28 25.28
C ASP A 201 -15.33 4.80 26.35
N GLU A 202 -14.24 5.55 26.63
CA GLU A 202 -13.27 5.25 27.72
C GLU A 202 -13.71 5.78 29.12
N LYS A 203 -14.99 6.10 29.34
CA LYS A 203 -15.54 6.53 30.65
C LYS A 203 -16.64 5.62 31.17
#